data_AF-A0A8X6FJA1-F1
#
_entry.id   AF-A0A8X6FJA1-F1
#
_cell.length_a   1.000
_cell.length_b   1.000
_cell.length_c   1.000
_cell.angle_alpha   90.00
_cell.angle_beta   90.00
_cell.angle_gamma   90.00
#
_symmetry.space_group_name_H-M   'P 1'
#
loop_
_entity.id
_entity.type
_entity.pdbx_description
1 polymer ?
#
loop_
_entity_poly.entity_id
_entity_poly.type
_entity_poly.pdbx_seq_one_letter_code
_entity_poly.pdbx_strand_id
1 'polypeptide(L)'
;MKDGSKEEFECPVAIEFYNKIMGGVDLADQMGNVDELDRKFCKWWKKVFFRLLMSAVVNSWIKYCELKHRKTPLLDSLYLLQKP
;
A
#
# COMPACT_ATOMS: atom_id res chain seq x y z
N MET A 1 34.76 14.21 -17.33
CA MET A 1 33.39 14.74 -17.19
C MET A 1 32.49 13.77 -17.96
N LYS A 2 31.49 13.16 -17.32
CA LYS A 2 30.50 12.35 -18.05
C LYS A 2 29.51 13.33 -18.66
N ASP A 3 29.40 13.34 -19.98
CA ASP A 3 28.36 14.10 -20.67
C ASP A 3 27.00 13.63 -20.13
N GLY A 4 26.21 14.57 -19.60
CA GLY A 4 24.92 14.30 -18.97
C GLY A 4 23.83 13.89 -19.96
N SER A 5 24.20 13.30 -21.09
CA SER A 5 23.29 12.74 -22.09
C SER A 5 22.52 11.58 -21.47
N LYS A 6 21.21 11.74 -21.37
CA LYS A 6 20.28 10.69 -20.95
C LYS A 6 19.93 9.87 -22.18
N GLU A 7 20.32 8.61 -22.18
CA GLU A 7 19.84 7.65 -23.17
C GLU A 7 18.50 7.09 -22.67
N GLU A 8 17.46 7.19 -23.50
CA GLU A 8 16.18 6.54 -23.26
C GLU A 8 16.29 5.07 -23.68
N PHE A 9 16.03 4.18 -22.72
CA PHE A 9 15.91 2.75 -22.96
C PHE A 9 14.51 2.30 -22.61
N GLU A 10 14.00 1.34 -23.37
CA GLU A 10 12.77 0.64 -23.01
C GLU A 10 12.97 -0.09 -21.68
N CYS A 11 12.03 0.13 -20.75
CA CYS A 11 12.05 -0.53 -19.46
C CYS A 11 11.93 -2.05 -19.67
N PRO A 12 12.88 -2.86 -19.17
CA PRO A 12 12.76 -4.31 -19.23
C PRO A 12 11.46 -4.78 -18.57
N VAL A 13 10.78 -5.74 -19.22
CA VAL A 13 9.50 -6.31 -18.77
C VAL A 13 9.55 -6.76 -17.30
N ALA A 14 10.68 -7.29 -16.85
CA ALA A 14 10.88 -7.71 -15.46
C ALA A 14 10.80 -6.53 -14.47
N ILE A 15 11.33 -5.37 -14.83
CA ILE A 15 11.32 -4.15 -14.00
C ILE A 15 9.92 -3.55 -13.99
N GLU A 16 9.23 -3.53 -15.13
CA GLU A 16 7.84 -3.09 -15.22
C GLU A 16 6.92 -3.95 -14.36
N PHE A 17 7.06 -5.28 -14.43
CA PHE A 17 6.29 -6.22 -13.62
C PHE A 17 6.54 -6.04 -12.12
N TYR A 18 7.80 -5.85 -11.73
CA TYR A 18 8.18 -5.57 -10.35
C TYR A 18 7.53 -4.28 -9.84
N ASN A 19 7.67 -3.17 -10.58
CA ASN A 19 7.08 -1.88 -10.20
C ASN A 19 5.55 -1.95 -10.08
N LYS A 20 4.90 -2.81 -10.88
CA LYS A 20 3.45 -3.02 -10.83
C LYS A 20 2.97 -3.75 -9.57
N ILE A 21 3.80 -4.57 -8.92
CA ILE A 21 3.36 -5.45 -7.82
C ILE A 21 3.94 -5.02 -6.46
N MET A 22 5.08 -4.34 -6.46
CA MET A 22 5.85 -4.05 -5.24
C MET A 22 5.18 -3.11 -4.23
N GLY A 23 4.26 -2.24 -4.67
CA GLY A 23 3.67 -1.20 -3.82
C GLY A 23 2.70 -1.69 -2.73
N GLY A 24 2.38 -2.99 -2.68
CA GLY A 24 1.37 -3.52 -1.77
C GLY A 24 1.71 -3.35 -0.28
N VAL A 25 2.98 -3.51 0.10
CA VAL A 25 3.43 -3.44 1.50
C VAL A 25 3.51 -2.00 1.99
N ASP A 26 4.16 -1.13 1.23
CA ASP A 26 4.32 0.29 1.59
C ASP A 26 2.96 0.98 1.71
N LEU A 27 1.99 0.58 0.88
CA LEU A 27 0.65 1.14 0.95
C LEU A 27 -0.14 0.62 2.15
N ALA A 28 0.01 -0.65 2.51
CA ALA A 28 -0.58 -1.18 3.74
C ALA A 28 -0.01 -0.45 4.97
N ASP A 29 1.28 -0.10 4.95
CA ASP A 29 1.91 0.69 6.01
C ASP A 29 1.39 2.14 6.02
N GLN A 30 1.25 2.78 4.86
CA GLN A 30 0.64 4.12 4.75
C GLN A 30 -0.80 4.16 5.28
N MET A 31 -1.62 3.14 5.02
CA MET A 31 -2.98 3.03 5.57
C MET A 31 -2.98 2.77 7.09
N GLY A 32 -1.92 2.16 7.61
CA GLY A 32 -1.73 1.88 9.03
C GLY A 32 -1.17 3.06 9.83
N ASN A 33 -0.52 4.02 9.17
CA ASN A 33 0.03 5.25 9.75
C ASN A 33 -1.08 6.31 9.97
N VAL A 34 -2.18 5.91 10.61
CA VAL A 34 -3.12 6.88 11.17
C VAL A 34 -2.53 7.36 12.49
N ASP A 35 -1.80 8.48 12.41
CA ASP A 35 -1.03 9.15 13.49
C ASP A 35 -1.80 9.34 14.81
N GLU A 36 -3.13 9.24 14.80
CA GLU A 36 -3.98 9.36 15.97
C GLU A 36 -3.80 8.21 16.98
N LEU A 37 -3.47 6.99 16.52
CA LEU A 37 -3.21 5.86 17.40
C LEU A 37 -1.85 5.97 18.13
N ASP A 38 -0.94 6.84 17.69
CA ASP A 38 0.35 7.02 18.36
C ASP A 38 0.28 8.03 19.53
N ARG A 39 -0.83 8.78 19.65
CA ARG A 39 -1.05 9.72 20.77
C ARG A 39 -1.39 8.95 22.06
N LYS A 40 -0.34 8.51 22.77
CA LYS A 40 -0.31 8.04 24.18
C LYS A 40 -0.86 6.63 24.49
N PHE A 41 -0.50 5.58 23.75
CA PHE A 41 -0.65 4.23 24.32
C PHE A 41 0.45 3.97 25.37
N CYS A 42 0.06 3.86 26.65
CA CYS A 42 0.97 3.65 27.78
C CYS A 42 1.85 2.39 27.73
N LYS A 43 1.70 1.49 26.73
CA LYS A 43 2.49 0.25 26.58
C LYS A 43 2.55 -0.21 25.11
N TRP A 44 3.74 -0.53 24.59
CA TRP A 44 4.01 -0.89 23.17
C TRP A 44 3.17 -2.04 22.60
N TRP A 45 2.89 -3.09 23.38
CA TRP A 45 2.03 -4.22 22.97
C TRP A 45 0.61 -3.81 22.51
N LYS A 46 0.04 -2.71 23.06
CA LYS A 46 -1.28 -2.21 22.64
C LYS A 46 -1.23 -1.67 21.21
N LYS A 47 -0.14 -0.98 20.84
CA LYS A 47 0.09 -0.49 19.47
C LYS A 47 0.11 -1.65 18.47
N VAL A 48 0.74 -2.77 18.83
CA VAL A 48 0.75 -3.99 17.99
C VAL A 48 -0.64 -4.59 17.88
N PHE A 49 -1.37 -4.74 19.01
CA PHE A 49 -2.73 -5.27 19.02
C PHE A 49 -3.68 -4.46 18.13
N PHE A 50 -3.71 -3.12 18.29
CA PHE A 50 -4.58 -2.27 17.48
C PHE A 50 -4.18 -2.27 16.01
N ARG A 51 -2.89 -2.33 15.68
CA ARG A 51 -2.44 -2.46 14.27
C ARG A 51 -2.94 -3.75 13.63
N LEU A 52 -2.89 -4.87 14.34
CA LEU A 52 -3.43 -6.14 13.86
C LEU A 52 -4.96 -6.11 13.75
N LEU A 53 -5.65 -5.50 14.72
CA LEU A 53 -7.10 -5.35 14.69
C LEU A 53 -7.57 -4.51 13.48
N MET A 54 -6.94 -3.36 13.25
CA MET A 54 -7.24 -2.50 12.10
C MET A 54 -6.98 -3.23 10.77
N SER A 55 -5.86 -3.96 10.68
CA SER A 55 -5.54 -4.77 9.50
C SER A 55 -6.60 -5.86 9.26
N ALA A 56 -7.04 -6.56 10.32
CA ALA A 56 -8.06 -7.58 10.22
C ALA A 56 -9.42 -7.01 9.76
N VAL A 57 -9.80 -5.83 10.27
CA VAL A 57 -11.03 -5.13 9.83
C VAL A 57 -10.95 -4.76 8.35
N VAL A 58 -9.86 -4.14 7.90
CA VAL A 58 -9.65 -3.79 6.48
C VAL A 58 -9.68 -5.05 5.59
N ASN A 59 -8.98 -6.11 5.98
CA ASN A 59 -8.95 -7.37 5.23
C ASN A 59 -10.34 -8.02 5.15
N SER A 60 -11.11 -8.01 6.24
CA SER A 60 -12.47 -8.54 6.26
C SER A 60 -13.42 -7.72 5.35
N TRP A 61 -13.23 -6.41 5.30
CA TRP A 61 -13.97 -5.51 4.41
C TRP A 61 -13.66 -5.75 2.94
N ILE A 62 -12.38 -5.92 2.59
CA ILE A 62 -11.95 -6.31 1.24
C ILE A 62 -12.61 -7.63 0.85
N LYS A 63 -12.56 -8.65 1.72
CA LYS A 63 -13.18 -9.95 1.46
C LYS A 63 -14.69 -9.84 1.28
N TYR A 64 -15.35 -9.03 2.10
CA TYR A 64 -16.79 -8.77 1.98
C TYR A 64 -17.15 -8.12 0.64
N CYS A 65 -16.36 -7.13 0.19
CA CYS A 65 -16.61 -6.44 -1.08
C CYS A 65 -16.38 -7.37 -2.28
N GLU A 66 -15.36 -8.22 -2.23
CA GLU A 66 -15.09 -9.26 -3.23
C GLU A 66 -16.30 -10.21 -3.37
N LEU A 67 -16.82 -10.72 -2.25
CA LEU A 67 -17.99 -11.61 -2.22
C LEU A 67 -19.28 -10.94 -2.71
N LYS A 68 -19.40 -9.61 -2.56
CA LYS A 68 -20.58 -8.85 -2.99
C LYS A 68 -20.43 -8.24 -4.39
N HIS A 69 -19.34 -8.54 -5.12
CA HIS A 69 -19.00 -7.92 -6.40
C HIS A 69 -19.09 -6.39 -6.38
N ARG A 70 -18.83 -5.77 -5.24
CA ARG A 70 -18.78 -4.31 -5.13
C ARG A 70 -17.41 -3.84 -5.59
N LYS A 71 -17.35 -2.77 -6.40
CA LYS A 71 -16.09 -2.10 -6.70
C LYS A 71 -15.49 -1.64 -5.39
N THR A 72 -14.31 -2.15 -5.06
CA THR A 72 -13.52 -1.70 -3.91
C THR A 72 -12.83 -0.40 -4.28
N PRO A 73 -13.26 0.77 -3.77
CA PRO A 73 -12.62 2.04 -4.07
C PRO A 73 -11.14 2.07 -3.65
N LEU A 74 -10.77 1.21 -2.68
CA LEU A 74 -9.40 1.06 -2.17
C LEU A 74 -8.42 0.53 -3.22
N LEU A 75 -8.85 -0.40 -4.10
CA LEU A 75 -8.02 -0.94 -5.19
C LEU A 75 -7.93 0.06 -6.37
N ASP A 76 -8.97 0.84 -6.61
CA ASP A 76 -8.96 1.89 -7.63
C ASP A 76 -8.04 3.06 -7.24
N SER A 77 -8.04 3.47 -5.96
CA SER A 77 -7.09 4.47 -5.46
C SER A 77 -5.64 3.95 -5.40
N LEU A 78 -5.46 2.64 -5.18
CA LEU A 78 -4.19 1.91 -5.26
C LEU A 78 -3.58 1.98 -6.67
N TYR A 79 -4.43 1.70 -7.66
CA TYR A 79 -4.07 1.73 -9.08
C TYR A 79 -3.74 3.15 -9.59
N LEU A 80 -4.37 4.18 -9.01
CA LEU A 80 -4.13 5.58 -9.35
C LEU A 80 -2.84 6.14 -8.74
N LEU A 81 -2.44 5.70 -7.54
CA LEU A 81 -1.18 6.09 -6.90
C LEU A 81 0.06 5.42 -7.52
N GLN A 82 -0.14 4.34 -8.27
CA GLN A 82 0.93 3.55 -8.90
C GLN A 82 1.14 3.91 -10.39
N LYS A 83 0.46 4.95 -10.88
CA LYS A 83 0.75 5.53 -12.20
C LYS A 83 1.98 6.46 -12.12
N PRO A 84 2.86 6.45 -13.13
CA PRO A 84 3.98 7.39 -13.21
C PRO A 84 3.50 8.84 -13.29
#